data_AF-A0A949YQS7-F1
#
_entry.id   AF-A0A949YQS7-F1
#
_cell.length_a   1.000
_cell.length_b   1.000
_cell.length_c   1.000
_cell.angle_alpha   90.00
_cell.angle_beta   90.00
_cell.angle_gamma   90.00
#
_symmetry.space_group_name_H-M   'P 1'
#
loop_
_entity.id
_entity.type
_entity.pdbx_description
1 polymer ?
#
loop_
_entity_poly.entity_id
_entity_poly.type
_entity_poly.pdbx_seq_one_letter_code
_entity_poly.pdbx_strand_id
1 'polypeptide(L)'
;MKTTGFISFFVFGLAMTSAGAEGAKEPFFEGLGSYTRKVSTDSLEAQKYFNQGLNFLFGFNHGAAIRAFQAAESADATCAMAHWGVALACGPHINFPKVPPPAAELAWKELLLAQENMAHASAVESALIEALGNRYANPQPEDRSPLDSAYAEAMRAVWKAHADDPDVGALFAEAMMDLRPWDQWTPD
;
A
#
# COMPACT_ATOMS: atom_id res chain seq x y z
N MET A 1 37.69 -62.11 34.07
CA MET A 1 37.81 -61.46 32.73
C MET A 1 36.45 -61.58 32.06
N LYS A 2 35.69 -60.55 31.72
CA LYS A 2 36.03 -59.15 31.39
C LYS A 2 34.93 -58.21 31.89
N THR A 3 35.37 -57.02 32.25
CA THR A 3 34.65 -55.84 32.76
C THR A 3 33.87 -55.11 31.67
N THR A 4 32.67 -54.67 32.05
CA THR A 4 32.04 -53.33 31.93
C THR A 4 32.31 -52.45 30.71
N GLY A 5 31.23 -51.84 30.20
CA GLY A 5 31.29 -50.57 29.46
C GLY A 5 29.96 -50.16 28.83
N PHE A 6 29.07 -49.51 29.59
CA PHE A 6 27.96 -48.73 29.00
C PHE A 6 28.48 -47.33 28.68
N ILE A 7 28.50 -46.97 27.40
CA ILE A 7 28.82 -45.61 26.93
C ILE A 7 27.50 -44.82 26.90
N SER A 8 27.39 -43.82 27.77
CA SER A 8 26.29 -42.86 27.75
C SER A 8 26.66 -41.74 26.79
N PHE A 9 25.93 -41.62 25.66
CA PHE A 9 26.05 -40.48 24.75
C PHE A 9 25.21 -39.33 25.30
N PHE A 10 25.86 -38.30 25.84
CA PHE A 10 25.21 -37.00 26.06
C PHE A 10 25.13 -36.27 24.73
N VAL A 11 23.92 -36.15 24.18
CA VAL A 11 23.64 -35.24 23.06
C VAL A 11 23.45 -33.85 23.66
N PHE A 12 24.45 -32.98 23.49
CA PHE A 12 24.29 -31.55 23.73
C PHE A 12 23.44 -30.97 22.60
N GLY A 13 22.14 -30.80 22.84
CA GLY A 13 21.26 -30.06 21.95
C GLY A 13 21.60 -28.58 22.02
N LEU A 14 22.26 -28.05 20.99
CA LEU A 14 22.47 -26.62 20.84
C LEU A 14 21.12 -26.00 20.44
N ALA A 15 20.42 -25.42 21.41
CA ALA A 15 19.23 -24.62 21.14
C ALA A 15 19.67 -23.33 20.43
N MET A 16 19.56 -23.32 19.10
CA MET A 16 19.63 -22.10 18.30
C MET A 16 18.34 -21.32 18.54
N THR A 17 18.38 -20.36 19.46
CA THR A 17 17.36 -19.32 19.54
C THR A 17 17.49 -18.46 18.29
N SER A 18 16.57 -18.60 17.34
CA SER A 18 16.42 -17.62 16.27
C SER A 18 15.95 -16.32 16.91
N ALA A 19 16.88 -15.42 17.21
CA ALA A 19 16.55 -14.02 17.36
C ALA A 19 15.90 -13.60 16.04
N GLY A 20 14.59 -13.30 16.08
CA GLY A 20 13.90 -12.74 14.93
C GLY A 20 14.68 -11.51 14.48
N ALA A 21 15.10 -11.48 13.23
CA ALA A 21 15.65 -10.27 12.65
C ALA A 21 14.50 -9.26 12.60
N GLU A 22 14.43 -8.37 13.59
CA GLU A 22 13.72 -7.11 13.43
C GLU A 22 14.30 -6.47 12.16
N GLY A 23 13.49 -6.42 11.11
CA GLY A 23 13.89 -5.81 9.85
C GLY A 23 14.33 -4.36 10.09
N ALA A 24 15.31 -3.89 9.33
CA ALA A 24 15.73 -2.51 9.42
C ALA A 24 14.53 -1.56 9.18
N LYS A 25 14.36 -0.58 10.07
CA LYS A 25 13.31 0.45 9.93
C LYS A 25 13.50 1.22 8.61
N GLU A 26 12.42 1.50 7.90
CA GLU A 26 12.49 2.32 6.67
C GLU A 26 13.10 3.70 7.02
N PRO A 27 14.18 4.12 6.36
CA PRO A 27 14.81 5.40 6.66
C PRO A 27 13.97 6.55 6.13
N PHE A 28 14.18 7.74 6.71
CA PHE A 28 13.68 8.98 6.11
C PHE A 28 14.66 9.46 5.04
N PHE A 29 14.14 9.73 3.84
CA PHE A 29 14.94 10.21 2.73
C PHE A 29 14.85 11.74 2.61
N GLU A 30 15.98 12.37 2.33
CA GLU A 30 16.04 13.78 1.96
C GLU A 30 15.83 13.95 0.45
N GLY A 31 15.48 15.17 0.02
CA GLY A 31 15.37 15.50 -1.42
C GLY A 31 14.08 15.06 -2.11
N LEU A 32 13.09 14.54 -1.38
CA LEU A 32 11.76 14.16 -1.92
C LEU A 32 10.80 15.35 -2.13
N GLY A 33 11.25 16.57 -1.84
CA GLY A 33 10.40 17.76 -1.81
C GLY A 33 9.73 17.97 -0.45
N SER A 34 8.84 18.96 -0.38
CA SER A 34 8.14 19.39 0.83
C SER A 34 6.65 19.10 0.79
N TYR A 35 6.18 18.30 -0.17
CA TYR A 35 4.76 18.01 -0.32
C TYR A 35 4.29 17.09 0.82
N THR A 36 3.10 17.37 1.32
CA THR A 36 2.49 16.66 2.45
C THR A 36 0.97 16.62 2.26
N ARG A 37 0.35 15.52 2.67
CA ARG A 37 -1.10 15.39 2.83
C ARG A 37 -1.38 15.05 4.29
N LYS A 38 -2.14 15.91 4.98
CA LYS A 38 -2.59 15.58 6.34
C LYS A 38 -3.56 14.40 6.25
N VAL A 39 -3.33 13.38 7.07
CA VAL A 39 -4.23 12.23 7.22
C VAL A 39 -4.74 12.09 8.64
N SER A 40 -5.83 11.35 8.82
CA SER A 40 -6.44 11.11 10.13
C SER A 40 -5.63 10.10 10.95
N THR A 41 -4.62 10.62 11.64
CA THR A 41 -3.77 9.92 12.60
C THR A 41 -3.26 10.91 13.65
N ASP A 42 -3.11 10.45 14.89
CA ASP A 42 -2.43 11.19 15.96
C ASP A 42 -0.93 10.85 16.02
N SER A 43 -0.47 9.85 15.27
CA SER A 43 0.93 9.45 15.21
C SER A 43 1.70 10.36 14.26
N LEU A 44 2.52 11.24 14.83
CA LEU A 44 3.42 12.10 14.07
C LEU A 44 4.39 11.30 13.18
N GLU A 45 4.77 10.09 13.64
CA GLU A 45 5.62 9.20 12.86
C GLU A 45 4.87 8.59 11.67
N ALA A 46 3.64 8.11 11.88
CA ALA A 46 2.81 7.60 10.78
C ALA A 46 2.53 8.69 9.73
N GLN A 47 2.19 9.91 10.17
CA GLN A 47 2.00 11.05 9.28
C GLN A 47 3.26 11.36 8.45
N LYS A 48 4.45 11.27 9.05
CA LYS A 48 5.72 11.53 8.35
C LYS A 48 6.02 10.44 7.31
N TYR A 49 5.81 9.17 7.66
CA TYR A 49 5.98 8.06 6.73
C TYR A 49 4.94 8.08 5.60
N PHE A 50 3.69 8.44 5.88
CA PHE A 50 2.66 8.61 4.87
C PHE A 50 3.05 9.69 3.85
N ASN A 51 3.55 10.84 4.30
CA ASN A 51 4.04 11.90 3.41
C ASN A 51 5.20 11.42 2.53
N GLN A 52 6.15 10.67 3.10
CA GLN A 52 7.24 10.07 2.33
C GLN A 52 6.72 9.08 1.28
N GLY A 53 5.77 8.21 1.65
CA GLY A 53 5.14 7.26 0.75
C GLY A 53 4.43 7.95 -0.41
N LEU A 54 3.69 9.02 -0.13
CA LEU A 54 2.99 9.81 -1.14
C LEU A 54 3.98 10.48 -2.12
N ASN A 55 5.07 11.06 -1.61
CA ASN A 55 6.10 11.67 -2.45
C ASN A 55 6.80 10.64 -3.34
N PHE A 56 7.06 9.43 -2.83
CA PHE A 56 7.57 8.34 -3.65
C PHE A 56 6.57 7.89 -4.70
N LEU A 57 5.29 7.75 -4.34
CA LEU A 57 4.24 7.32 -5.25
C LEU A 57 4.07 8.31 -6.41
N PHE A 58 3.98 9.61 -6.11
CA PHE A 58 3.89 10.67 -7.13
C PHE A 58 5.17 10.79 -7.96
N GLY A 59 6.31 10.40 -7.40
CA GLY A 59 7.58 10.22 -8.12
C GLY A 59 7.69 8.89 -8.88
N PHE A 60 6.62 8.10 -8.99
CA PHE A 60 6.55 6.78 -9.63
C PHE A 60 7.46 5.70 -9.01
N ASN A 61 7.94 5.87 -7.79
CA ASN A 61 8.71 4.87 -7.05
C ASN A 61 7.82 4.03 -6.13
N HIS A 62 7.07 3.11 -6.73
CA HIS A 62 6.05 2.28 -6.07
C HIS A 62 6.63 1.38 -4.97
N GLY A 63 7.80 0.78 -5.21
CA GLY A 63 8.44 -0.08 -4.20
C GLY A 63 8.89 0.68 -2.95
N ALA A 64 9.38 1.92 -3.09
CA ALA A 64 9.70 2.77 -1.94
C ALA A 64 8.43 3.32 -1.26
N ALA A 65 7.40 3.63 -2.04
CA ALA A 65 6.10 4.03 -1.50
C ALA A 65 5.50 2.95 -0.60
N ILE A 66 5.46 1.69 -1.06
CA ILE A 66 4.96 0.54 -0.29
C ILE A 66 5.68 0.44 1.06
N ARG A 67 7.03 0.47 1.08
CA ARG A 67 7.79 0.36 2.34
C ARG A 67 7.52 1.53 3.29
N ALA A 68 7.39 2.75 2.75
CA ALA A 68 7.07 3.92 3.56
C ALA A 68 5.66 3.82 4.15
N PHE A 69 4.66 3.40 3.36
CA PHE A 69 3.30 3.20 3.87
C PHE A 69 3.21 2.05 4.90
N GLN A 70 3.96 0.96 4.73
CA GLN A 70 4.07 -0.11 5.73
C GLN A 70 4.75 0.37 7.03
N ALA A 71 5.71 1.30 6.93
CA ALA A 71 6.29 1.95 8.10
C ALA A 71 5.28 2.89 8.78
N ALA A 72 4.38 3.54 8.01
CA ALA A 72 3.28 4.31 8.57
C ALA A 72 2.27 3.41 9.31
N GLU A 73 1.88 2.27 8.72
CA GLU A 73 1.06 1.23 9.35
C GLU A 73 1.70 0.74 10.65
N SER A 74 3.01 0.46 10.62
CA SER A 74 3.73 -0.01 11.81
C SER A 74 3.75 1.02 12.95
N ALA A 75 3.71 2.31 12.62
CA ALA A 75 3.67 3.41 13.58
C ALA A 75 2.24 3.75 14.07
N ASP A 76 1.22 3.41 13.30
CA ASP A 76 -0.20 3.51 13.65
C ASP A 76 -1.05 2.55 12.79
N ALA A 77 -1.36 1.38 13.36
CA ALA A 77 -2.15 0.34 12.70
C ALA A 77 -3.64 0.72 12.55
N THR A 78 -4.08 1.85 13.12
CA THR A 78 -5.45 2.37 12.95
C THR A 78 -5.54 3.47 11.89
N CYS A 79 -4.39 3.89 11.33
CA CYS A 79 -4.34 4.85 10.25
C CYS A 79 -4.83 4.22 8.95
N ALA A 80 -6.11 4.40 8.63
CA ALA A 80 -6.74 3.85 7.43
C ALA A 80 -5.98 4.24 6.14
N MET A 81 -5.40 5.45 6.11
CA MET A 81 -4.65 5.93 4.96
C MET A 81 -3.28 5.28 4.78
N ALA A 82 -2.66 4.75 5.84
CA ALA A 82 -1.43 3.97 5.70
C ALA A 82 -1.71 2.68 4.91
N HIS A 83 -2.75 1.95 5.29
CA HIS A 83 -3.21 0.75 4.57
C HIS A 83 -3.67 1.07 3.14
N TRP A 84 -4.46 2.12 2.96
CA TRP A 84 -4.86 2.61 1.63
C TRP A 84 -3.64 2.91 0.75
N GLY A 85 -2.59 3.52 1.31
CA GLY A 85 -1.37 3.85 0.58
C GLY A 85 -0.63 2.61 0.09
N VAL A 86 -0.52 1.57 0.92
CA VAL A 86 0.05 0.28 0.49
C VAL A 86 -0.79 -0.33 -0.62
N ALA A 87 -2.11 -0.40 -0.44
CA ALA A 87 -3.01 -0.96 -1.43
C ALA A 87 -2.97 -0.20 -2.75
N LEU A 88 -2.94 1.13 -2.74
CA LEU A 88 -2.84 1.96 -3.94
C LEU A 88 -1.51 1.71 -4.68
N ALA A 89 -0.39 1.71 -3.96
CA ALA A 89 0.94 1.54 -4.55
C ALA A 89 1.20 0.12 -5.11
N CYS A 90 0.40 -0.88 -4.72
CA CYS A 90 0.41 -2.20 -5.33
C CYS A 90 -0.37 -2.30 -6.65
N GLY A 91 -1.12 -1.26 -7.03
CA GLY A 91 -1.98 -1.27 -8.21
C GLY A 91 -1.23 -1.18 -9.54
N PRO A 92 -1.94 -1.31 -10.67
CA PRO A 92 -1.35 -1.00 -11.96
C PRO A 92 -1.01 0.49 -12.04
N HIS A 93 -0.26 0.89 -13.05
CA HIS A 93 -0.05 2.29 -13.42
C HIS A 93 0.36 2.34 -14.90
N ILE A 94 0.39 3.52 -15.51
CA ILE A 94 0.71 3.71 -16.94
C ILE A 94 1.96 2.95 -17.45
N ASN A 95 3.01 2.88 -16.62
CA ASN A 95 4.26 2.18 -16.97
C ASN A 95 4.20 0.64 -16.74
N PHE A 96 3.24 0.16 -15.95
CA PHE A 96 3.08 -1.25 -15.60
C PHE A 96 1.60 -1.60 -15.38
N PRO A 97 0.85 -1.96 -16.44
CA PRO A 97 -0.61 -2.17 -16.37
C PRO A 97 -0.99 -3.55 -15.80
N LYS A 98 -0.15 -4.13 -14.93
CA LYS A 98 -0.35 -5.47 -14.36
C LYS A 98 -0.25 -5.40 -12.85
N VAL A 99 -0.93 -6.31 -12.17
CA VAL A 99 -0.75 -6.54 -10.74
C VAL A 99 -0.35 -8.00 -10.53
N PRO A 100 0.96 -8.29 -10.35
CA PRO A 100 1.43 -9.65 -10.08
C PRO A 100 0.77 -10.26 -8.83
N PRO A 101 0.64 -11.60 -8.73
CA PRO A 101 -0.08 -12.24 -7.62
C PRO A 101 0.34 -11.77 -6.22
N PRO A 102 1.64 -11.62 -5.88
CA PRO A 102 2.03 -11.11 -4.56
C PRO A 102 1.55 -9.68 -4.28
N ALA A 103 1.51 -8.82 -5.31
CA ALA A 103 1.00 -7.46 -5.17
C ALA A 103 -0.53 -7.46 -5.04
N ALA A 104 -1.23 -8.37 -5.72
CA ALA A 104 -2.69 -8.50 -5.60
C ALA A 104 -3.10 -9.00 -4.21
N GLU A 105 -2.37 -9.98 -3.66
CA GLU A 105 -2.58 -10.48 -2.29
C GLU A 105 -2.36 -9.38 -1.25
N LEU A 106 -1.25 -8.63 -1.38
CA LEU A 106 -0.96 -7.51 -0.48
C LEU A 106 -2.00 -6.40 -0.62
N ALA A 107 -2.34 -5.99 -1.84
CA ALA A 107 -3.33 -4.94 -2.08
C ALA A 107 -4.70 -5.29 -1.48
N TRP A 108 -5.14 -6.54 -1.66
CA TRP A 108 -6.41 -7.00 -1.10
C TRP A 108 -6.40 -6.99 0.43
N LYS A 109 -5.32 -7.51 1.04
CA LYS A 109 -5.17 -7.50 2.51
C LYS A 109 -5.24 -6.08 3.06
N GLU A 110 -4.48 -5.16 2.47
CA GLU A 110 -4.37 -3.77 2.94
C GLU A 110 -5.65 -2.97 2.65
N LEU A 111 -6.34 -3.22 1.54
CA LEU A 111 -7.64 -2.62 1.27
C LEU A 111 -8.67 -2.98 2.36
N LEU A 112 -8.71 -4.25 2.77
CA LEU A 112 -9.62 -4.68 3.85
C LEU A 112 -9.28 -3.98 5.17
N LEU A 113 -8.00 -3.87 5.52
CA LEU A 113 -7.56 -3.16 6.72
C LEU A 113 -7.87 -1.65 6.65
N ALA A 114 -7.75 -1.04 5.47
CA ALA A 114 -8.16 0.35 5.27
C ALA A 114 -9.67 0.51 5.51
N GLN A 115 -10.49 -0.42 5.00
CA GLN A 115 -11.95 -0.44 5.18
C GLN A 115 -12.33 -0.65 6.66
N GLU A 116 -11.68 -1.58 7.35
CA GLU A 116 -11.90 -1.85 8.78
C GLU A 116 -11.62 -0.62 9.65
N ASN A 117 -10.63 0.18 9.28
CA ASN A 117 -10.23 1.40 10.00
C ASN A 117 -10.94 2.67 9.51
N MET A 118 -11.90 2.59 8.58
CA MET A 118 -12.60 3.77 8.03
C MET A 118 -13.32 4.62 9.08
N ALA A 119 -13.68 4.06 10.24
CA ALA A 119 -14.29 4.83 11.34
C ALA A 119 -13.37 5.93 11.90
N HIS A 120 -12.06 5.82 11.67
CA HIS A 120 -11.06 6.81 12.04
C HIS A 120 -10.75 7.82 10.92
N ALA A 121 -11.26 7.58 9.72
CA ALA A 121 -10.99 8.38 8.53
C ALA A 121 -11.92 9.59 8.44
N SER A 122 -11.41 10.67 7.85
CA SER A 122 -12.21 11.82 7.41
C SER A 122 -13.04 11.45 6.18
N ALA A 123 -14.03 12.29 5.85
CA ALA A 123 -14.94 12.01 4.73
C ALA A 123 -14.22 11.79 3.38
N VAL A 124 -13.18 12.58 3.08
CA VAL A 124 -12.41 12.44 1.83
C VAL A 124 -11.58 11.16 1.81
N GLU A 125 -11.02 10.77 2.96
CA GLU A 125 -10.25 9.53 3.10
C GLU A 125 -11.15 8.30 2.96
N SER A 126 -12.34 8.31 3.59
CA SER A 126 -13.35 7.27 3.40
C SER A 126 -13.75 7.13 1.92
N ALA A 127 -13.98 8.26 1.23
CA ALA A 127 -14.32 8.24 -0.18
C ALA A 127 -13.19 7.67 -1.06
N LEU A 128 -11.93 7.98 -0.75
CA LEU A 128 -10.76 7.41 -1.45
C LEU A 128 -10.61 5.89 -1.20
N ILE A 129 -10.91 5.42 0.01
CA ILE A 129 -10.88 3.98 0.36
C ILE A 129 -12.01 3.23 -0.36
N GLU A 130 -13.23 3.77 -0.37
CA GLU A 130 -14.36 3.20 -1.11
C GLU A 130 -14.08 3.14 -2.60
N ALA A 131 -13.51 4.21 -3.18
CA ALA A 131 -13.12 4.22 -4.58
C ALA A 131 -12.08 3.14 -4.87
N LEU A 132 -11.03 3.02 -4.04
CA LEU A 132 -9.99 2.00 -4.20
C LEU A 132 -10.56 0.57 -4.13
N GLY A 133 -11.67 0.37 -3.40
CA GLY A 133 -12.42 -0.88 -3.39
C GLY A 133 -12.86 -1.38 -4.76
N ASN A 134 -13.06 -0.47 -5.72
CA ASN A 134 -13.44 -0.82 -7.10
C ASN A 134 -12.23 -1.21 -7.98
N ARG A 135 -11.00 -0.95 -7.53
CA ARG A 135 -9.76 -1.26 -8.29
C ARG A 135 -9.34 -2.73 -8.18
N TYR A 136 -9.90 -3.47 -7.23
CA TYR A 136 -9.49 -4.82 -6.86
C TYR A 136 -10.64 -5.81 -6.80
N ALA A 137 -10.31 -7.07 -7.07
CA ALA A 137 -11.16 -8.23 -6.84
C ALA A 137 -10.29 -9.38 -6.33
N ASN A 138 -10.89 -10.30 -5.58
CA ASN A 138 -10.22 -11.51 -5.11
C ASN A 138 -11.13 -12.75 -5.33
N PRO A 139 -10.75 -13.69 -6.21
CA PRO A 139 -9.52 -13.71 -6.99
C PRO A 139 -9.45 -12.58 -8.03
N GLN A 140 -8.24 -12.13 -8.33
CA GLN A 140 -8.01 -11.13 -9.38
C GLN A 140 -8.31 -11.73 -10.77
N PRO A 141 -9.06 -11.03 -11.64
CA PRO A 141 -9.32 -11.48 -13.00
C PRO A 141 -8.08 -11.33 -13.90
N GLU A 142 -8.03 -12.13 -14.97
CA GLU A 142 -7.02 -11.98 -16.03
C GLU A 142 -7.21 -10.69 -16.82
N ASP A 143 -8.47 -10.37 -17.19
CA ASP A 143 -8.84 -9.08 -17.77
C ASP A 143 -9.23 -8.08 -16.67
N ARG A 144 -8.40 -7.04 -16.52
CA ARG A 144 -8.60 -5.97 -15.53
C ARG A 144 -9.36 -4.77 -16.07
N SER A 145 -9.63 -4.69 -17.38
CA SER A 145 -10.27 -3.53 -18.00
C SER A 145 -11.58 -3.11 -17.30
N PRO A 146 -12.45 -4.05 -16.84
CA PRO A 146 -13.63 -3.70 -16.05
C PRO A 146 -13.31 -3.08 -14.68
N LEU A 147 -12.26 -3.55 -13.98
CA LEU A 147 -11.84 -2.99 -12.69
C LEU A 147 -11.23 -1.61 -12.86
N ASP A 148 -10.39 -1.42 -13.89
CA ASP A 148 -9.74 -0.15 -14.15
C ASP A 148 -10.81 0.92 -14.51
N SER A 149 -11.81 0.53 -15.31
CA SER A 149 -12.99 1.37 -15.61
C SER A 149 -13.82 1.69 -14.36
N ALA A 150 -14.06 0.70 -13.49
CA ALA A 150 -14.81 0.90 -12.26
C ALA A 150 -14.08 1.84 -11.28
N TYR A 151 -12.76 1.71 -11.15
CA TYR A 151 -11.95 2.61 -10.34
C TYR A 151 -11.96 4.04 -10.89
N ALA A 152 -11.81 4.23 -12.20
CA ALA A 152 -11.85 5.55 -12.83
C ALA A 152 -13.21 6.24 -12.62
N GLU A 153 -14.32 5.51 -12.73
CA GLU A 153 -15.65 6.07 -12.46
C GLU A 153 -15.87 6.36 -10.97
N ALA A 154 -15.38 5.50 -10.07
CA ALA A 154 -15.43 5.76 -8.64
C ALA A 154 -14.63 7.03 -8.29
N MET A 155 -13.40 7.17 -8.81
CA MET A 155 -12.59 8.37 -8.62
C MET A 155 -13.22 9.62 -9.24
N ARG A 156 -13.96 9.49 -10.35
CA ARG A 156 -14.76 10.59 -10.91
C ARG A 156 -15.81 11.08 -9.91
N ALA A 157 -16.46 10.17 -9.19
CA ALA A 157 -17.42 10.52 -8.15
C ALA A 157 -16.75 11.22 -6.97
N VAL A 158 -15.59 10.74 -6.51
CA VAL A 158 -14.79 11.39 -5.45
C VAL A 158 -14.38 12.79 -5.89
N TRP A 159 -13.87 12.97 -7.11
CA TRP A 159 -13.50 14.28 -7.64
C TRP A 159 -14.69 15.25 -7.69
N LYS A 160 -15.87 14.80 -8.09
CA LYS A 160 -17.08 15.65 -8.07
C LYS A 160 -17.46 16.09 -6.65
N ALA A 161 -17.24 15.24 -5.65
CA ALA A 161 -17.54 15.55 -4.24
C ALA A 161 -16.45 16.41 -3.56
N HIS A 162 -15.21 16.37 -4.07
CA HIS A 162 -14.03 17.01 -3.48
C HIS A 162 -13.21 17.76 -4.55
N ALA A 163 -13.88 18.57 -5.38
CA ALA A 163 -13.31 19.18 -6.59
C ALA A 163 -12.22 20.26 -6.32
N ASP A 164 -11.95 20.58 -5.06
CA ASP A 164 -10.91 21.50 -4.61
C ASP A 164 -9.71 20.79 -3.98
N ASP A 165 -9.76 19.46 -3.78
CA ASP A 165 -8.64 18.67 -3.28
C ASP A 165 -7.71 18.28 -4.45
N PRO A 166 -6.49 18.85 -4.53
CA PRO A 166 -5.57 18.60 -5.64
C PRO A 166 -5.08 17.14 -5.69
N ASP A 167 -4.99 16.45 -4.55
CA ASP A 167 -4.60 15.03 -4.55
C ASP A 167 -5.71 14.18 -5.18
N VAL A 168 -6.97 14.45 -4.84
CA VAL A 168 -8.12 13.76 -5.44
C VAL A 168 -8.14 13.99 -6.96
N GLY A 169 -7.89 15.23 -7.40
CA GLY A 169 -7.78 15.55 -8.82
C GLY A 169 -6.66 14.80 -9.53
N ALA A 170 -5.48 14.72 -8.91
CA ALA A 170 -4.33 13.99 -9.44
C ALA A 170 -4.60 12.48 -9.52
N LEU A 171 -5.17 11.89 -8.46
CA LEU A 171 -5.54 10.47 -8.42
C LEU A 171 -6.63 10.13 -9.44
N PHE A 172 -7.60 11.01 -9.65
CA PHE A 172 -8.61 10.83 -10.69
C PHE A 172 -8.00 10.92 -12.10
N ALA A 173 -7.10 11.87 -12.33
CA ALA A 173 -6.39 11.97 -13.61
C ALA A 173 -5.57 10.70 -13.88
N GLU A 174 -4.85 10.18 -12.89
CA GLU A 174 -4.11 8.92 -12.99
C GLU A 174 -5.03 7.74 -13.32
N ALA A 175 -6.15 7.61 -12.63
CA ALA A 175 -7.13 6.56 -12.89
C ALA A 175 -7.66 6.59 -14.35
N MET A 176 -7.88 7.80 -14.89
CA MET A 176 -8.28 7.98 -16.29
C MET A 176 -7.14 7.63 -17.26
N MET A 177 -5.90 7.96 -16.92
CA MET A 177 -4.72 7.65 -17.74
C MET A 177 -4.50 6.14 -17.87
N ASP A 178 -4.83 5.37 -16.83
CA ASP A 178 -4.70 3.91 -16.79
C ASP A 178 -5.72 3.18 -17.69
N LEU A 179 -6.80 3.84 -18.11
CA LEU A 179 -7.75 3.25 -19.08
C LEU A 179 -7.14 3.11 -20.48
N ARG A 180 -6.15 3.95 -20.79
CA ARG A 180 -5.50 4.02 -22.11
C ARG A 180 -4.00 4.29 -21.93
N PRO A 181 -3.27 3.31 -21.36
CA PRO A 181 -1.87 3.51 -21.03
C PRO A 181 -1.08 3.78 -22.32
N TRP A 182 -0.44 4.95 -22.37
CA TRP A 182 0.28 5.46 -23.55
C TRP A 182 -0.57 5.64 -24.80
N ASP A 183 -1.87 5.95 -24.67
CA ASP A 183 -2.76 6.22 -25.82
C ASP A 183 -3.73 7.38 -25.52
N GLN A 184 -3.18 8.51 -25.05
CA GLN A 184 -3.94 9.65 -24.49
C GLN A 184 -4.18 10.80 -25.47
N TRP A 185 -3.82 10.64 -26.74
CA TRP A 185 -3.86 11.69 -27.76
C TRP A 185 -5.09 11.64 -28.68
N THR A 186 -5.94 10.62 -28.57
CA THR A 186 -7.20 10.56 -29.32
C THR A 186 -8.38 10.87 -28.39
N PRO A 187 -9.41 11.60 -28.87
CA PRO A 187 -10.65 11.77 -28.11
C PRO A 187 -11.30 10.43 -27.76
N ASP A 188 -12.08 10.44 -26.67
CA ASP A 188 -12.96 9.34 -26.24
C ASP A 188 -14.10 9.07 -27.26
#